data_AF-A0A166CMT3-F1
#
_entry.id   AF-A0A166CMT3-F1
#
_cell.length_a   1.000
_cell.length_b   1.000
_cell.length_c   1.000
_cell.angle_alpha   90.00
_cell.angle_beta   90.00
_cell.angle_gamma   90.00
#
_symmetry.space_group_name_H-M   'P 1'
#
loop_
_entity.id
_entity.type
_entity.pdbx_description
1 polymer ?
#
loop_
_entity_poly.entity_id
_entity_poly.type
_entity_poly.pdbx_seq_one_letter_code
_entity_poly.pdbx_strand_id
1 'polypeptide(L)'
;MAVESIEDLGITIEKLKKFGRESRDFITILSSFDNKCVQDLINELNGEFKSEKGRKAISRLLLLGAITYGILVDEYRTDKIASLCKTDIILKTFLNGKTPSSTTLSRFLSNSNSITIKKIFLHTLLVLNDHHILKFLHIFIDGTDALIKGSKHYTITRDELKALKLMKKWNLLHDKSKNSIRRIKKELKIKEQEYKKDQDILESIQTIRKRIMLYNKNMSQRINEFEDRFKEIDNDYVSITFPEAVMMPTKKGNFDFAFNLQEIVTESKIIIGGLLLDKPNDNLVLKEVLDELRENFTLLLEMIKEYGERKNYKEIEQMLKKAIYILDSGYFSNENLETADKNDINALIMPKGISKQLNDIYRVNNGLKEAPCIEELEKISKKYFEKGNNKITCLNGEILPLKNIKEINSKYNRQHNSNPKYMERSYNYYCLSHSSCPFKEKCSCGDGVTPINYRITTLKHEMINKMTQKRYLTIYAERFQTEGVNGYLKRSNGVLMLLGSNKVAATNEINIRNAIYNTIRTRNLKDTIY
;
A
#
# COMPACT_ATOMS: atom_id res chain seq x y z
N MET A 1 13.69 -30.89 26.01
CA MET A 1 12.48 -30.09 26.27
C MET A 1 12.09 -29.41 24.98
N ALA A 2 10.83 -29.62 24.58
CA ALA A 2 10.26 -29.23 23.31
C ALA A 2 9.76 -27.79 23.41
N VAL A 3 9.89 -26.97 22.36
CA VAL A 3 9.20 -25.67 22.34
C VAL A 3 7.71 -25.94 22.19
N GLU A 4 6.99 -25.85 23.30
CA GLU A 4 5.53 -25.94 23.34
C GLU A 4 4.91 -24.68 23.93
N SER A 5 5.64 -23.97 24.79
CA SER A 5 5.25 -22.70 25.38
C SER A 5 6.30 -21.62 25.16
N ILE A 6 5.98 -20.40 25.59
CA ILE A 6 6.91 -19.28 25.60
C ILE A 6 8.03 -19.49 26.62
N GLU A 7 7.79 -20.24 27.69
CA GLU A 7 8.81 -20.55 28.71
C GLU A 7 9.99 -21.36 28.12
N ASP A 8 9.76 -22.09 27.02
CA ASP A 8 10.80 -22.84 26.30
C ASP A 8 11.67 -21.97 25.37
N LEU A 9 11.31 -20.69 25.15
CA LEU A 9 12.05 -19.82 24.23
C LEU A 9 13.47 -19.57 24.71
N GLY A 10 13.69 -19.32 26.01
CA GLY A 10 15.02 -19.01 26.54
C GLY A 10 16.04 -20.12 26.22
N ILE A 11 15.64 -21.38 26.45
CA ILE A 11 16.47 -22.56 26.13
C ILE A 11 16.71 -22.68 24.62
N THR A 12 15.69 -22.36 23.83
CA THR A 12 15.76 -22.43 22.37
C THR A 12 16.68 -21.35 21.82
N ILE A 13 16.58 -20.13 22.33
CA ILE A 13 17.48 -19.01 22.01
C ILE A 13 18.92 -19.40 22.34
N GLU A 14 19.19 -19.99 23.50
CA GLU A 14 20.53 -20.48 23.86
C GLU A 14 21.05 -21.55 22.90
N LYS A 15 20.19 -22.48 22.45
CA LYS A 15 20.57 -23.43 21.39
C LYS A 15 20.85 -22.72 20.07
N LEU A 16 20.04 -21.71 19.73
CA LEU A 16 20.17 -20.99 18.47
C LEU A 16 21.42 -20.10 18.43
N LYS A 17 21.88 -19.57 19.57
CA LYS A 17 23.15 -18.83 19.70
C LYS A 17 24.38 -19.65 19.29
N LYS A 18 24.28 -20.98 19.28
CA LYS A 18 25.33 -21.88 18.78
C LYS A 18 25.45 -21.86 17.26
N PHE A 19 24.41 -21.40 16.55
CA PHE A 19 24.49 -21.09 15.12
C PHE A 19 25.04 -19.66 14.97
N GLY A 20 25.90 -19.45 13.95
CA GLY A 20 26.66 -18.22 13.77
C GLY A 20 25.80 -16.97 13.45
N ARG A 21 26.43 -15.93 12.90
CA ARG A 21 25.81 -14.62 12.63
C ARG A 21 24.46 -14.70 11.89
N GLU A 22 24.24 -15.74 11.09
CA GLU A 22 23.03 -16.04 10.32
C GLU A 22 21.74 -16.13 11.18
N SER A 23 21.85 -16.47 12.47
CA SER A 23 20.71 -16.57 13.40
C SER A 23 20.42 -15.28 14.16
N ARG A 24 21.27 -14.25 14.09
CA ARG A 24 21.25 -13.10 15.02
C ARG A 24 19.95 -12.29 14.95
N ASP A 25 19.46 -12.00 13.74
CA ASP A 25 18.21 -11.24 13.57
C ASP A 25 17.00 -12.07 14.01
N PHE A 26 17.00 -13.37 13.70
CA PHE A 26 15.94 -14.27 14.15
C PHE A 26 15.91 -14.39 15.67
N ILE A 27 17.06 -14.56 16.32
CA ILE A 27 17.19 -14.56 17.79
C ILE A 27 16.72 -13.24 18.39
N THR A 28 17.06 -12.11 17.77
CA THR A 28 16.62 -10.79 18.23
C THR A 28 15.09 -10.70 18.24
N ILE A 29 14.43 -11.20 17.19
CA ILE A 29 12.96 -11.20 17.11
C ILE A 29 12.36 -12.20 18.10
N LEU A 30 12.90 -13.41 18.20
CA LEU A 30 12.44 -14.40 19.17
C LEU A 30 12.56 -13.88 20.61
N SER A 31 13.63 -13.15 20.92
CA SER A 31 13.79 -12.54 22.25
C SER A 31 12.69 -11.52 22.57
N SER A 32 12.14 -10.84 21.56
CA SER A 32 10.99 -9.94 21.76
C SER A 32 9.68 -10.68 22.08
N PHE A 33 9.57 -11.97 21.73
CA PHE A 33 8.39 -12.78 22.04
C PHE A 33 8.33 -13.20 23.51
N ASP A 34 9.44 -13.07 24.26
CA ASP A 34 9.47 -13.32 25.70
C ASP A 34 8.90 -12.14 26.51
N ASN A 35 8.56 -11.01 25.87
CA ASN A 35 7.89 -9.91 26.55
C ASN A 35 6.44 -10.26 26.91
N LYS A 36 6.03 -10.02 28.17
CA LYS A 36 4.67 -10.31 28.70
C LYS A 36 3.54 -9.92 27.75
N CYS A 37 3.60 -8.72 27.16
CA CYS A 37 2.58 -8.24 26.22
C CYS A 37 2.44 -9.19 25.01
N VAL A 38 3.57 -9.59 24.42
CA VAL A 38 3.57 -10.53 23.30
C VAL A 38 3.14 -11.91 23.76
N GLN A 39 3.47 -12.32 24.98
CA GLN A 39 3.03 -13.60 25.52
C GLN A 39 1.51 -13.70 25.60
N ASP A 40 0.87 -12.68 26.15
CA ASP A 40 -0.59 -12.62 26.31
C ASP A 40 -1.28 -12.63 24.92
N LEU A 41 -0.75 -11.91 23.94
CA LEU A 41 -1.25 -11.90 22.55
C LEU A 41 -1.06 -13.26 21.85
N ILE A 42 0.07 -13.94 22.06
CA ILE A 42 0.29 -15.29 21.52
C ILE A 42 -0.67 -16.30 22.15
N ASN A 43 -0.97 -16.15 23.44
CA ASN A 43 -1.94 -17.00 24.13
C ASN A 43 -3.36 -16.80 23.59
N GLU A 44 -3.74 -15.56 23.27
CA GLU A 44 -4.98 -15.23 22.55
C GLU A 44 -5.05 -15.97 21.20
N LEU A 45 -4.00 -15.87 20.37
CA LEU A 45 -3.91 -16.57 19.08
C LEU A 45 -3.96 -18.10 19.23
N ASN A 46 -3.40 -18.66 20.30
CA ASN A 46 -3.49 -20.09 20.59
C ASN A 46 -4.92 -20.52 20.94
N GLY A 47 -5.69 -19.64 21.61
CA GLY A 47 -7.08 -19.85 21.96
C GLY A 47 -8.01 -20.05 20.76
N GLU A 48 -7.73 -19.37 19.64
CA GLU A 48 -8.56 -19.35 18.43
C GLU A 48 -8.76 -20.73 17.76
N PHE A 49 -7.91 -21.71 18.06
CA PHE A 49 -7.90 -22.98 17.34
C PHE A 49 -7.76 -24.21 18.23
N LYS A 50 -8.33 -24.15 19.44
CA LYS A 50 -8.50 -25.34 20.28
C LYS A 50 -9.42 -26.32 19.55
N SER A 51 -8.83 -27.41 19.04
CA SER A 51 -9.59 -28.54 18.53
C SER A 51 -9.80 -29.54 19.66
N GLU A 52 -11.05 -29.85 19.99
CA GLU A 52 -11.39 -30.86 20.99
C GLU A 52 -11.15 -32.30 20.50
N LYS A 53 -10.91 -32.50 19.19
CA LYS A 53 -10.77 -33.83 18.57
C LYS A 53 -9.61 -33.87 17.56
N GLY A 54 -8.71 -34.84 17.71
CA GLY A 54 -7.60 -35.10 16.78
C GLY A 54 -6.22 -34.72 17.32
N ARG A 55 -5.21 -34.61 16.45
CA ARG A 55 -3.85 -34.20 16.84
C ARG A 55 -3.86 -32.76 17.35
N LYS A 56 -3.18 -32.51 18.47
CA LYS A 56 -2.97 -31.16 19.01
C LYS A 56 -2.41 -30.25 17.92
N ALA A 57 -2.99 -29.06 17.80
CA ALA A 57 -2.56 -28.08 16.82
C ALA A 57 -1.13 -27.58 17.14
N ILE A 58 -0.36 -27.24 16.10
CA ILE A 58 0.95 -26.59 16.29
C ILE A 58 0.73 -25.22 16.94
N SER A 59 1.54 -24.87 17.94
CA SER A 59 1.49 -23.57 18.63
C SER A 59 1.65 -22.41 17.64
N ARG A 60 0.91 -21.31 17.84
CA ARG A 60 0.91 -20.14 16.96
C ARG A 60 2.23 -19.40 17.02
N LEU A 61 2.90 -19.44 18.17
CA LEU A 61 4.28 -19.01 18.33
C LEU A 61 5.21 -19.69 17.32
N LEU A 62 5.09 -21.02 17.17
CA LEU A 62 5.93 -21.78 16.24
C LEU A 62 5.62 -21.43 14.78
N LEU A 63 4.35 -21.23 14.45
CA LEU A 63 3.93 -20.83 13.10
C LEU A 63 4.38 -19.40 12.78
N LEU A 64 4.24 -18.47 13.73
CA LEU A 64 4.73 -17.09 13.62
C LEU A 64 6.24 -17.05 13.44
N GLY A 65 7.00 -17.82 14.23
CA GLY A 65 8.45 -17.92 14.08
C GLY A 65 8.86 -18.53 12.73
N ALA A 66 8.13 -19.53 12.22
CA ALA A 66 8.38 -20.09 10.89
C ALA A 66 8.15 -19.07 9.76
N ILE A 67 7.04 -18.32 9.80
CA ILE A 67 6.77 -17.23 8.84
C ILE A 67 7.82 -16.13 8.96
N THR A 68 8.17 -15.74 10.19
CA THR A 68 9.20 -14.73 10.47
C THR A 68 10.53 -15.10 9.85
N TYR A 69 11.01 -16.32 10.08
CA TYR A 69 12.25 -16.79 9.47
C TYR A 69 12.16 -16.84 7.95
N GLY A 70 11.04 -17.34 7.40
CA GLY A 70 10.79 -17.34 5.96
C GLY A 70 10.91 -15.94 5.36
N ILE A 71 10.29 -14.93 5.99
CA ILE A 71 10.43 -13.53 5.62
C ILE A 71 11.90 -13.10 5.71
N LEU A 72 12.62 -13.40 6.79
CA LEU A 72 14.02 -13.02 6.97
C LEU A 72 14.94 -13.54 5.87
N VAL A 73 14.73 -14.76 5.39
CA VAL A 73 15.52 -15.36 4.29
C VAL A 73 14.96 -15.05 2.89
N ASP A 74 14.05 -14.07 2.78
CA ASP A 74 13.44 -13.61 1.53
C ASP A 74 12.62 -14.69 0.78
N GLU A 75 11.98 -15.57 1.53
CA GLU A 75 11.08 -16.58 0.96
C GLU A 75 9.62 -16.08 0.95
N TYR A 76 9.04 -16.03 -0.24
CA TYR A 76 7.69 -15.51 -0.51
C TYR A 76 6.70 -16.62 -0.86
N ARG A 77 7.05 -17.89 -0.62
CA ARG A 77 6.17 -19.04 -0.83
C ARG A 77 6.05 -19.90 0.42
N THR A 78 4.81 -20.09 0.89
CA THR A 78 4.53 -20.97 2.04
C THR A 78 4.95 -22.42 1.83
N ASP A 79 4.99 -22.93 0.60
CA ASP A 79 5.49 -24.28 0.29
C ASP A 79 7.01 -24.40 0.44
N LYS A 80 7.73 -23.32 0.14
CA LYS A 80 9.17 -23.26 0.35
C LYS A 80 9.51 -23.05 1.82
N ILE A 81 8.77 -22.20 2.55
CA ILE A 81 8.90 -22.09 4.02
C ILE A 81 8.65 -23.45 4.68
N ALA A 82 7.62 -24.20 4.25
CA ALA A 82 7.37 -25.55 4.76
C ALA A 82 8.52 -26.54 4.44
N SER A 83 9.22 -26.34 3.32
CA SER A 83 10.44 -27.10 2.99
C SER A 83 11.61 -26.72 3.91
N LEU A 84 11.78 -25.43 4.20
CA LEU A 84 12.78 -24.94 5.14
C LEU A 84 12.54 -25.53 6.53
N CYS A 85 11.28 -25.59 6.99
CA CYS A 85 10.92 -26.23 8.27
C CYS A 85 11.39 -27.69 8.40
N LYS A 86 11.65 -28.39 7.28
CA LYS A 86 12.12 -29.78 7.26
C LYS A 86 13.65 -29.90 7.15
N THR A 87 14.30 -28.90 6.58
CA THR A 87 15.68 -29.00 6.08
C THR A 87 16.64 -28.02 6.77
N ASP A 88 16.18 -26.80 7.03
CA ASP A 88 16.96 -25.74 7.66
C ASP A 88 17.19 -26.02 9.15
N ILE A 89 18.44 -25.95 9.59
CA ILE A 89 18.83 -26.33 10.95
C ILE A 89 18.29 -25.38 12.01
N ILE A 90 18.18 -24.08 11.69
CA ILE A 90 17.67 -23.04 12.59
C ILE A 90 16.18 -23.29 12.83
N LEU A 91 15.40 -23.45 11.76
CA LEU A 91 13.97 -23.74 11.87
C LEU A 91 13.69 -25.09 12.51
N LYS A 92 14.43 -26.15 12.17
CA LYS A 92 14.26 -27.46 12.82
C LYS A 92 14.49 -27.38 14.33
N THR A 93 15.49 -26.61 14.75
CA THR A 93 15.82 -26.39 16.16
C THR A 93 14.68 -25.62 16.84
N PHE A 94 14.23 -24.51 16.25
CA PHE A 94 13.14 -23.68 16.79
C PHE A 94 11.81 -24.44 16.88
N LEU A 95 11.45 -25.18 15.83
CA LEU A 95 10.21 -25.96 15.76
C LEU A 95 10.27 -27.25 16.58
N ASN A 96 11.42 -27.56 17.17
CA ASN A 96 11.68 -28.82 17.87
C ASN A 96 11.24 -30.04 17.05
N GLY A 97 11.64 -30.08 15.78
CA GLY A 97 11.32 -31.16 14.84
C GLY A 97 9.90 -31.17 14.27
N LYS A 98 9.00 -30.26 14.68
CA LYS A 98 7.67 -30.12 14.05
C LYS A 98 7.83 -29.58 12.61
N THR A 99 7.09 -30.15 11.66
CA THR A 99 7.18 -29.78 10.23
C THR A 99 5.83 -29.30 9.71
N PRO A 100 5.45 -28.02 9.95
CA PRO A 100 4.19 -27.48 9.46
C PRO A 100 4.10 -27.57 7.93
N SER A 101 2.91 -27.91 7.42
CA SER A 101 2.66 -27.96 5.98
C SER A 101 2.43 -26.56 5.38
N SER A 102 2.56 -26.41 4.06
CA SER A 102 2.20 -25.18 3.35
C SER A 102 0.77 -24.71 3.67
N THR A 103 -0.17 -25.65 3.74
CA THR A 103 -1.57 -25.37 4.09
C THR A 103 -1.71 -24.91 5.54
N THR A 104 -0.91 -25.45 6.47
CA THR A 104 -0.90 -25.02 7.88
C THR A 104 -0.43 -23.57 8.00
N LEU A 105 0.65 -23.21 7.30
CA LEU A 105 1.20 -21.85 7.28
C LEU A 105 0.23 -20.86 6.61
N SER A 106 -0.36 -21.23 5.48
CA SER A 106 -1.35 -20.40 4.78
C SER A 106 -2.60 -20.17 5.64
N ARG A 107 -3.10 -21.21 6.32
CA ARG A 107 -4.24 -21.10 7.25
C ARG A 107 -3.92 -20.23 8.46
N PHE A 108 -2.70 -20.30 9.00
CA PHE A 108 -2.27 -19.41 10.07
C PHE A 108 -2.41 -17.94 9.64
N LEU A 109 -1.83 -17.56 8.50
CA LEU A 109 -1.97 -16.19 7.98
C LEU A 109 -3.43 -15.82 7.71
N SER A 110 -4.22 -16.74 7.14
CA SER A 110 -5.59 -16.44 6.68
C SER A 110 -6.63 -16.38 7.78
N ASN A 111 -6.43 -17.12 8.87
CA ASN A 111 -7.46 -17.33 9.87
C ASN A 111 -7.12 -16.70 11.23
N SER A 112 -5.86 -16.29 11.46
CA SER A 112 -5.50 -15.57 12.69
C SER A 112 -6.16 -14.19 12.73
N ASN A 113 -6.58 -13.77 13.93
CA ASN A 113 -7.18 -12.46 14.12
C ASN A 113 -6.21 -11.32 13.76
N SER A 114 -6.61 -10.49 12.79
CA SER A 114 -5.78 -9.39 12.31
C SER A 114 -5.48 -8.33 13.35
N ILE A 115 -6.39 -8.10 14.29
CA ILE A 115 -6.20 -7.15 15.39
C ILE A 115 -5.11 -7.66 16.33
N THR A 116 -5.12 -8.95 16.66
CA THR A 116 -4.12 -9.56 17.55
C THR A 116 -2.73 -9.55 16.90
N ILE A 117 -2.65 -9.88 15.59
CA ILE A 117 -1.38 -9.76 14.83
C ILE A 117 -0.92 -8.29 14.71
N LYS A 118 -1.85 -7.35 14.50
CA LYS A 118 -1.56 -5.90 14.50
C LYS A 118 -1.03 -5.44 15.87
N LYS A 119 -1.59 -5.92 16.98
CA LYS A 119 -1.05 -5.65 18.33
C LYS A 119 0.37 -6.18 18.51
N ILE A 120 0.74 -7.33 17.94
CA ILE A 120 2.12 -7.82 17.94
C ILE A 120 3.06 -6.84 17.20
N PHE A 121 2.61 -6.24 16.09
CA PHE A 121 3.33 -5.16 15.43
C PHE A 121 3.44 -3.91 16.33
N LEU A 122 2.32 -3.43 16.89
CA LEU A 122 2.29 -2.23 17.73
C LEU A 122 3.08 -2.39 19.03
N HIS A 123 3.30 -3.62 19.51
CA HIS A 123 4.21 -3.90 20.63
C HIS A 123 5.62 -3.35 20.36
N THR A 124 6.09 -3.37 19.11
CA THR A 124 7.39 -2.77 18.77
C THR A 124 7.42 -1.26 19.02
N LEU A 125 6.30 -0.57 18.78
CA LEU A 125 6.14 0.86 19.07
C LEU A 125 6.05 1.12 20.57
N LEU A 126 5.39 0.23 21.31
CA LEU A 126 5.35 0.27 22.78
C LEU A 126 6.77 0.25 23.36
N VAL A 127 7.60 -0.70 22.93
CA VAL A 127 9.00 -0.81 23.37
C VAL A 127 9.81 0.43 22.99
N LEU A 128 9.63 0.95 21.77
CA LEU A 128 10.30 2.17 21.32
C LEU A 128 9.85 3.42 22.12
N ASN A 129 8.59 3.48 22.53
CA ASN A 129 8.06 4.52 23.40
C ASN A 129 8.71 4.44 24.78
N ASP A 130 8.75 3.25 25.39
CA ASP A 130 9.35 3.04 26.72
C ASP A 130 10.84 3.41 26.74
N HIS A 131 11.55 3.25 25.62
CA HIS A 131 12.94 3.69 25.47
C HIS A 131 13.13 5.16 25.05
N HIS A 132 12.07 5.97 24.96
CA HIS A 132 12.14 7.38 24.50
C HIS A 132 12.68 7.58 23.07
N ILE A 133 12.60 6.53 22.23
CA ILE A 133 13.09 6.55 20.84
C ILE A 133 11.97 7.01 19.89
N LEU A 134 10.72 6.75 20.24
CA LEU A 134 9.58 7.07 19.39
C LEU A 134 9.35 8.59 19.30
N LYS A 135 9.46 9.13 18.08
CA LYS A 135 9.23 10.54 17.77
C LYS A 135 8.30 10.68 16.57
N PHE A 136 7.56 11.77 16.52
CA PHE A 136 6.53 12.06 15.51
C PHE A 136 6.68 13.48 14.94
N LEU A 137 7.91 13.96 14.75
CA LEU A 137 8.11 15.28 14.15
C LEU A 137 7.67 15.26 12.68
N HIS A 138 8.14 14.26 11.93
CA HIS A 138 7.83 14.08 10.52
C HIS A 138 7.26 12.68 10.28
N ILE A 139 6.07 12.63 9.69
CA ILE A 139 5.42 11.38 9.30
C ILE A 139 5.44 11.28 7.78
N PHE A 140 6.19 10.33 7.27
CA PHE A 140 6.29 10.04 5.85
C PHE A 140 5.24 9.01 5.46
N ILE A 141 4.51 9.30 4.39
CA ILE A 141 3.57 8.36 3.78
C ILE A 141 4.06 8.06 2.37
N ASP A 142 4.29 6.78 2.10
CA ASP A 142 4.78 6.35 0.80
C ASP A 142 4.07 5.09 0.28
N GLY A 143 3.73 5.14 -1.00
CA GLY A 143 3.01 4.08 -1.70
C GLY A 143 3.95 3.11 -2.39
N THR A 144 3.63 1.83 -2.35
CA THR A 144 4.32 0.81 -3.13
C THR A 144 3.40 -0.31 -3.59
N ASP A 145 3.68 -0.86 -4.76
CA ASP A 145 3.00 -2.05 -5.24
C ASP A 145 3.42 -3.28 -4.42
N ALA A 146 2.44 -3.97 -3.84
CA ALA A 146 2.59 -5.25 -3.17
C ALA A 146 1.96 -6.34 -4.05
N LEU A 147 2.79 -7.07 -4.80
CA LEU A 147 2.32 -8.09 -5.73
C LEU A 147 1.71 -9.26 -4.98
N ILE A 148 0.62 -9.79 -5.52
CA ILE A 148 -0.05 -10.98 -4.97
C ILE A 148 0.37 -12.25 -5.70
N LYS A 149 0.16 -13.41 -5.05
CA LYS A 149 0.32 -14.72 -5.68
C LYS A 149 -0.89 -15.06 -6.57
N GLY A 150 -1.03 -14.34 -7.69
CA GLY A 150 -2.11 -14.51 -8.65
C GLY A 150 -1.60 -14.48 -10.09
N SER A 151 -2.38 -15.00 -11.03
CA SER A 151 -2.09 -14.83 -12.46
C SER A 151 -2.92 -13.66 -12.99
N LYS A 152 -2.27 -12.73 -13.69
CA LYS A 152 -2.94 -11.62 -14.40
C LYS A 152 -3.99 -12.06 -15.44
N HIS A 153 -3.91 -13.31 -15.91
CA HIS A 153 -4.88 -13.87 -16.86
C HIS A 153 -6.03 -14.61 -16.16
N TYR A 154 -5.97 -14.75 -14.84
CA TYR A 154 -6.95 -15.46 -14.03
C TYR A 154 -7.98 -14.48 -13.47
N THR A 155 -8.71 -13.84 -14.38
CA THR A 155 -9.72 -12.81 -14.10
C THR A 155 -11.11 -13.26 -14.49
N ILE A 156 -12.12 -12.56 -13.97
CA ILE A 156 -13.52 -12.65 -14.37
C ILE A 156 -14.04 -11.26 -14.76
N THR A 157 -14.85 -11.16 -15.82
CA THR A 157 -15.53 -9.93 -16.23
C THR A 157 -17.01 -9.91 -15.84
N ARG A 158 -17.68 -8.75 -15.99
CA ARG A 158 -19.13 -8.62 -15.72
C ARG A 158 -19.97 -9.59 -16.56
N ASP A 159 -19.65 -9.76 -17.84
CA ASP A 159 -20.39 -10.68 -18.73
C ASP A 159 -20.12 -12.13 -18.37
N GLU A 160 -18.90 -12.44 -17.96
CA GLU A 160 -18.54 -13.77 -17.47
C GLU A 160 -19.24 -14.11 -16.15
N LEU A 161 -19.47 -13.11 -15.29
CA LEU A 161 -20.26 -13.26 -14.08
C LEU A 161 -21.73 -13.54 -14.42
N LYS A 162 -22.33 -12.84 -15.39
CA LYS A 162 -23.69 -13.17 -15.88
C LYS A 162 -23.76 -14.63 -16.34
N ALA A 163 -22.75 -15.06 -17.10
CA ALA A 163 -22.63 -16.43 -17.58
C ALA A 163 -22.50 -17.46 -16.44
N LEU A 164 -21.72 -17.17 -15.39
CA LEU A 164 -21.63 -18.00 -14.19
C LEU A 164 -22.96 -18.11 -13.44
N LYS A 165 -23.72 -17.01 -13.31
CA LYS A 165 -25.05 -17.04 -12.68
C LYS A 165 -26.01 -17.94 -13.45
N LEU A 166 -25.96 -17.90 -14.79
CA LEU A 166 -26.75 -18.82 -15.63
C LEU A 166 -26.32 -20.28 -15.42
N MET A 167 -25.02 -20.56 -15.37
CA MET A 167 -24.53 -21.91 -15.06
C MET A 167 -25.02 -22.39 -13.68
N LYS A 168 -25.02 -21.50 -12.67
CA LYS A 168 -25.55 -21.81 -11.33
C LYS A 168 -27.05 -22.12 -11.41
N LYS A 169 -27.83 -21.29 -12.11
CA LYS A 169 -29.28 -21.47 -12.32
C LYS A 169 -29.60 -22.80 -13.03
N TRP A 170 -28.78 -23.20 -14.00
CA TRP A 170 -28.92 -24.46 -14.72
C TRP A 170 -28.25 -25.65 -14.03
N ASN A 171 -27.75 -25.46 -12.80
CA ASN A 171 -27.07 -26.50 -12.02
C ASN A 171 -25.87 -27.16 -12.75
N LEU A 172 -25.16 -26.37 -13.54
CA LEU A 172 -23.98 -26.79 -14.34
C LEU A 172 -22.65 -26.59 -13.61
N LEU A 173 -22.67 -25.90 -12.46
CA LEU A 173 -21.50 -25.76 -11.62
C LEU A 173 -21.36 -27.00 -10.74
N HIS A 174 -20.38 -27.85 -11.06
CA HIS A 174 -20.12 -29.07 -10.31
C HIS A 174 -18.81 -28.93 -9.53
N ASP A 175 -18.84 -29.22 -8.23
CA ASP A 175 -17.61 -29.35 -7.45
C ASP A 175 -16.93 -30.70 -7.80
N LYS A 176 -15.92 -30.64 -8.68
CA LYS A 176 -14.86 -31.65 -8.85
C LYS A 176 -15.20 -33.03 -9.48
N SER A 177 -15.83 -33.11 -10.66
CA SER A 177 -15.79 -34.38 -11.45
C SER A 177 -15.04 -34.23 -12.77
N LYS A 178 -14.15 -35.18 -13.12
CA LYS A 178 -13.40 -35.19 -14.40
C LYS A 178 -14.32 -35.32 -15.63
N ASN A 179 -15.52 -35.89 -15.47
CA ASN A 179 -16.52 -36.07 -16.54
C ASN A 179 -17.51 -34.88 -16.70
N SER A 180 -17.35 -33.81 -15.92
CA SER A 180 -18.24 -32.64 -15.89
C SER A 180 -18.24 -31.84 -17.19
N ILE A 181 -17.09 -31.56 -17.79
CA ILE A 181 -16.98 -30.68 -18.98
C ILE A 181 -17.79 -31.23 -20.15
N ARG A 182 -17.76 -32.55 -20.39
CA ARG A 182 -18.54 -33.18 -21.46
C ARG A 182 -20.04 -33.05 -21.21
N ARG A 183 -20.49 -33.22 -19.96
CA ARG A 183 -21.89 -33.03 -19.57
C ARG A 183 -22.32 -31.59 -19.77
N ILE A 184 -21.55 -30.63 -19.28
CA ILE A 184 -21.79 -29.19 -19.47
C ILE A 184 -21.90 -28.87 -20.96
N LYS A 185 -20.96 -29.34 -21.80
CA LYS A 185 -21.03 -29.10 -23.26
C LYS A 185 -22.30 -29.67 -23.90
N LYS A 186 -22.78 -30.84 -23.46
CA LYS A 186 -24.03 -31.43 -23.95
C LYS A 186 -25.23 -30.58 -23.53
N GLU A 187 -25.29 -30.19 -22.26
CA GLU A 187 -26.39 -29.39 -21.73
C GLU A 187 -26.46 -28.00 -22.37
N LEU A 188 -25.30 -27.36 -22.60
CA LEU A 188 -25.24 -26.09 -23.31
C LEU A 188 -25.78 -26.16 -24.74
N LYS A 189 -25.63 -27.29 -25.45
CA LYS A 189 -26.25 -27.47 -26.77
C LYS A 189 -27.77 -27.52 -26.70
N ILE A 190 -28.30 -28.17 -25.66
CA ILE A 190 -29.76 -28.23 -25.43
C ILE A 190 -30.28 -26.82 -25.12
N LYS A 191 -29.62 -26.12 -24.18
CA LYS A 191 -29.99 -24.75 -23.79
C LYS A 191 -29.89 -23.75 -24.95
N GLU A 192 -28.90 -23.87 -25.81
CA GLU A 192 -28.77 -23.04 -27.01
C GLU A 192 -29.97 -23.17 -27.96
N GLN A 193 -30.53 -24.37 -28.12
CA GLN A 193 -31.75 -24.56 -28.91
C GLN A 193 -33.01 -24.03 -28.21
N GLU A 194 -33.10 -24.22 -26.89
CA GLU A 194 -34.20 -23.72 -26.05
C GLU A 194 -34.30 -22.18 -26.11
N TYR A 195 -33.15 -21.49 -26.04
CA TYR A 195 -33.04 -20.03 -25.99
C TYR A 195 -32.65 -19.41 -27.34
N LYS A 196 -32.97 -20.05 -28.47
CA LYS A 196 -32.56 -19.61 -29.82
C LYS A 196 -32.99 -18.19 -30.24
N LYS A 197 -33.92 -17.57 -29.52
CA LYS A 197 -34.43 -16.20 -29.76
C LYS A 197 -33.88 -15.15 -28.76
N ASP A 198 -33.15 -15.59 -27.73
CA ASP A 198 -32.61 -14.72 -26.68
C ASP A 198 -31.10 -14.52 -26.91
N GLN A 199 -30.75 -13.39 -27.50
CA GLN A 199 -29.38 -13.10 -27.92
C GLN A 199 -28.42 -12.99 -26.71
N ASP A 200 -28.87 -12.43 -25.59
CA ASP A 200 -28.06 -12.26 -24.37
C ASP A 200 -27.69 -13.61 -23.74
N ILE A 201 -28.64 -14.55 -23.71
CA ILE A 201 -28.38 -15.91 -23.24
C ILE A 201 -27.42 -16.64 -24.19
N LEU A 202 -27.57 -16.47 -25.50
CA LEU A 202 -26.68 -17.10 -26.49
C LEU A 202 -25.24 -16.59 -26.36
N GLU A 203 -25.03 -15.28 -26.17
CA GLU A 203 -23.72 -14.69 -25.89
C GLU A 203 -23.11 -15.23 -24.59
N SER A 204 -23.92 -15.39 -23.55
CA SER A 204 -23.49 -16.01 -22.30
C SER A 204 -23.08 -17.48 -22.50
N ILE A 205 -23.83 -18.26 -23.29
CA ILE A 205 -23.47 -19.64 -23.63
C ILE A 205 -22.13 -19.71 -24.37
N GLN A 206 -21.88 -18.81 -25.32
CA GLN A 206 -20.60 -18.73 -26.02
C GLN A 206 -19.45 -18.39 -25.06
N THR A 207 -19.68 -17.47 -24.13
CA THR A 207 -18.74 -17.10 -23.06
C THR A 207 -18.39 -18.30 -22.17
N ILE A 208 -19.41 -19.09 -21.78
CA ILE A 208 -19.22 -20.35 -21.04
C ILE A 208 -18.33 -21.30 -21.84
N ARG A 209 -18.59 -21.50 -23.12
CA ARG A 209 -17.81 -22.41 -23.96
C ARG A 209 -16.34 -22.01 -24.04
N LYS A 210 -16.04 -20.71 -24.19
CA LYS A 210 -14.68 -20.18 -24.27
C LYS A 210 -13.89 -20.39 -22.97
N ARG A 211 -14.54 -20.27 -21.80
CA ARG A 211 -13.87 -20.32 -20.49
C ARG A 211 -14.30 -21.47 -19.57
N ILE A 212 -14.88 -22.53 -20.13
CA ILE A 212 -15.42 -23.68 -19.36
C ILE A 212 -14.41 -24.31 -18.40
N MET A 213 -13.12 -24.35 -18.77
CA MET A 213 -12.06 -24.92 -17.91
C MET A 213 -11.87 -24.12 -16.61
N LEU A 214 -12.10 -22.82 -16.68
CA LEU A 214 -12.01 -21.91 -15.54
C LEU A 214 -13.23 -22.05 -14.64
N TYR A 215 -14.43 -22.05 -15.23
CA TYR A 215 -15.69 -22.08 -14.49
C TYR A 215 -15.92 -23.41 -13.75
N ASN A 216 -15.31 -24.48 -14.22
CA ASN A 216 -15.37 -25.80 -13.62
C ASN A 216 -14.48 -25.97 -12.35
N LYS A 217 -13.96 -24.87 -11.77
CA LYS A 217 -13.13 -24.87 -10.55
C LYS A 217 -13.80 -24.11 -9.41
N ASN A 218 -14.64 -24.77 -8.61
CA ASN A 218 -15.21 -24.25 -7.35
C ASN A 218 -15.77 -22.80 -7.43
N MET A 219 -16.28 -22.35 -8.59
CA MET A 219 -16.74 -20.98 -8.77
C MET A 219 -18.10 -20.70 -8.11
N SER A 220 -18.90 -21.75 -7.87
CA SER A 220 -20.25 -21.61 -7.32
C SER A 220 -20.28 -20.85 -5.99
N GLN A 221 -19.29 -21.10 -5.13
CA GLN A 221 -19.16 -20.51 -3.81
C GLN A 221 -18.72 -19.04 -3.85
N ARG A 222 -18.18 -18.57 -4.97
CA ARG A 222 -17.53 -17.26 -5.12
C ARG A 222 -18.30 -16.26 -5.98
N ILE A 223 -19.43 -16.68 -6.57
CA ILE A 223 -20.26 -15.81 -7.40
C ILE A 223 -20.69 -14.56 -6.61
N ASN A 224 -21.15 -14.73 -5.36
CA ASN A 224 -21.59 -13.61 -4.53
C ASN A 224 -20.44 -12.63 -4.22
N GLU A 225 -19.24 -13.16 -3.93
CA GLU A 225 -18.02 -12.36 -3.71
C GLU A 225 -17.70 -11.48 -4.93
N PHE A 226 -17.78 -12.04 -6.16
CA PHE A 226 -17.57 -11.27 -7.38
C PHE A 226 -18.69 -10.25 -7.61
N GLU A 227 -19.96 -10.63 -7.36
CA GLU A 227 -21.10 -9.72 -7.50
C GLU A 227 -20.97 -8.48 -6.62
N ASP A 228 -20.67 -8.69 -5.35
CA ASP A 228 -20.50 -7.58 -4.41
C ASP A 228 -19.31 -6.72 -4.81
N ARG A 229 -18.21 -7.35 -5.25
CA ARG A 229 -17.04 -6.61 -5.72
C ARG A 229 -17.35 -5.73 -6.94
N PHE A 230 -18.10 -6.23 -7.91
CA PHE A 230 -18.51 -5.46 -9.10
C PHE A 230 -19.50 -4.32 -8.80
N LYS A 231 -20.14 -4.29 -7.62
CA LYS A 231 -20.94 -3.13 -7.18
C LYS A 231 -20.07 -2.01 -6.63
N GLU A 232 -18.89 -2.34 -6.10
CA GLU A 232 -17.97 -1.40 -5.47
C GLU A 232 -16.98 -0.76 -6.45
N ILE A 233 -16.66 -1.48 -7.53
CA ILE A 233 -15.66 -1.04 -8.51
C ILE A 233 -16.31 -0.65 -9.84
N ASP A 234 -15.68 0.30 -10.53
CA ASP A 234 -16.03 0.67 -11.91
C ASP A 234 -15.29 -0.17 -12.97
N ASN A 235 -14.33 -1.01 -12.54
CA ASN A 235 -13.55 -1.85 -13.46
C ASN A 235 -14.40 -2.98 -14.06
N ASP A 236 -14.05 -3.37 -15.29
CA ASP A 236 -14.71 -4.45 -16.04
C ASP A 236 -14.22 -5.86 -15.68
N TYR A 237 -13.18 -5.97 -14.86
CA TYR A 237 -12.60 -7.24 -14.46
C TYR A 237 -12.23 -7.28 -12.98
N VAL A 238 -12.20 -8.49 -12.45
CA VAL A 238 -11.81 -8.82 -11.08
C VAL A 238 -10.86 -10.02 -11.12
N SER A 239 -9.81 -10.02 -10.29
CA SER A 239 -8.97 -11.21 -10.14
C SER A 239 -9.78 -12.32 -9.47
N ILE A 240 -9.78 -13.50 -10.08
CA ILE A 240 -10.44 -14.64 -9.47
C ILE A 240 -9.67 -15.05 -8.22
N THR A 241 -8.34 -14.96 -8.19
CA THR A 241 -7.59 -15.40 -7.00
C THR A 241 -7.78 -14.42 -5.83
N PHE A 242 -7.81 -13.11 -6.10
CA PHE A 242 -7.90 -12.05 -5.09
C PHE A 242 -8.79 -10.90 -5.59
N PRO A 243 -10.10 -10.94 -5.36
CA PRO A 243 -11.02 -9.94 -5.91
C PRO A 243 -10.74 -8.50 -5.49
N GLU A 244 -10.08 -8.31 -4.35
CA GLU A 244 -9.71 -7.01 -3.81
C GLU A 244 -8.41 -6.47 -4.44
N ALA A 245 -7.61 -7.29 -5.11
CA ALA A 245 -6.39 -6.83 -5.77
C ALA A 245 -6.71 -6.10 -7.08
N VAL A 246 -5.90 -5.12 -7.43
CA VAL A 246 -6.04 -4.31 -8.64
C VAL A 246 -4.86 -4.53 -9.58
N MET A 247 -5.06 -4.37 -10.89
CA MET A 247 -3.93 -4.38 -11.81
C MET A 247 -3.14 -3.08 -11.66
N MET A 248 -1.82 -3.22 -11.48
CA MET A 248 -0.89 -2.11 -11.35
C MET A 248 0.27 -2.29 -12.34
N PRO A 249 0.81 -1.19 -12.89
CA PRO A 249 1.97 -1.25 -13.76
C PRO A 249 3.21 -1.65 -12.96
N THR A 250 3.84 -2.75 -13.35
CA THR A 250 5.13 -3.19 -12.81
C THR A 250 6.27 -2.34 -13.36
N LYS A 251 7.39 -2.29 -12.64
CA LYS A 251 8.63 -1.62 -13.09
C LYS A 251 9.15 -2.07 -14.46
N LYS A 252 8.78 -3.28 -14.92
CA LYS A 252 9.15 -3.83 -16.23
C LYS A 252 8.19 -3.43 -17.35
N GLY A 253 7.25 -2.51 -17.11
CA GLY A 253 6.27 -2.02 -18.10
C GLY A 253 5.09 -2.97 -18.37
N ASN A 254 5.03 -4.11 -17.68
CA ASN A 254 3.88 -5.03 -17.72
C ASN A 254 2.88 -4.71 -16.61
N PHE A 255 1.67 -5.26 -16.68
CA PHE A 255 0.69 -5.21 -15.59
C PHE A 255 0.65 -6.52 -14.81
N ASP A 256 0.47 -6.42 -13.50
CA ASP A 256 0.18 -7.56 -12.64
C ASP A 256 -0.79 -7.15 -11.52
N PHE A 257 -1.38 -8.13 -10.85
CA PHE A 257 -2.23 -7.87 -9.70
C PHE A 257 -1.40 -7.54 -8.47
N ALA A 258 -1.80 -6.47 -7.79
CA ALA A 258 -1.17 -5.97 -6.59
C ALA A 258 -2.18 -5.28 -5.68
N PHE A 259 -1.77 -5.07 -4.44
CA PHE A 259 -2.34 -4.04 -3.58
C PHE A 259 -1.44 -2.82 -3.61
N ASN A 260 -2.03 -1.64 -3.45
CA ASN A 260 -1.27 -0.44 -3.15
C ASN A 260 -1.00 -0.40 -1.65
N LEU A 261 0.21 -0.78 -1.25
CA LEU A 261 0.66 -0.72 0.14
C LEU A 261 1.09 0.71 0.47
N GLN A 262 0.43 1.30 1.46
CA GLN A 262 0.82 2.58 2.04
C GLN A 262 1.58 2.33 3.34
N GLU A 263 2.87 2.61 3.31
CA GLU A 263 3.73 2.55 4.49
C GLU A 263 3.80 3.92 5.15
N ILE A 264 3.73 3.92 6.48
CA ILE A 264 3.73 5.13 7.30
C ILE A 264 4.91 5.06 8.25
N VAL A 265 5.82 6.03 8.13
CA VAL A 265 7.15 5.95 8.72
C VAL A 265 7.50 7.26 9.43
N THR A 266 8.18 7.20 10.57
CA THR A 266 8.68 8.40 11.28
C THR A 266 10.08 8.82 10.83
N GLU A 267 10.57 9.99 11.27
CA GLU A 267 11.94 10.47 11.07
C GLU A 267 13.03 9.51 11.55
N SER A 268 12.73 8.66 12.53
CA SER A 268 13.68 7.66 13.05
C SER A 268 13.72 6.37 12.21
N LYS A 269 12.98 6.34 11.09
CA LYS A 269 12.76 5.16 10.24
C LYS A 269 12.06 4.05 11.03
N ILE A 270 11.02 4.40 11.78
CA ILE A 270 10.15 3.45 12.48
C ILE A 270 8.84 3.38 11.71
N ILE A 271 8.38 2.17 11.40
CA ILE A 271 7.07 1.97 10.76
C ILE A 271 6.00 2.09 11.84
N ILE A 272 5.01 2.96 11.63
CA ILE A 272 3.88 3.18 12.55
C ILE A 272 2.54 2.71 11.97
N GLY A 273 2.51 2.31 10.70
CA GLY A 273 1.37 1.69 10.05
C GLY A 273 1.71 1.21 8.64
N GLY A 274 0.96 0.21 8.17
CA GLY A 274 1.06 -0.32 6.82
C GLY A 274 -0.32 -0.78 6.34
N LEU A 275 -0.81 -0.18 5.25
CA LEU A 275 -2.18 -0.39 4.78
C LEU A 275 -2.22 -0.90 3.34
N LEU A 276 -2.86 -2.05 3.12
CA LEU A 276 -3.09 -2.59 1.78
C LEU A 276 -4.41 -2.06 1.21
N LEU A 277 -4.31 -1.31 0.12
CA LEU A 277 -5.46 -0.70 -0.56
C LEU A 277 -5.72 -1.35 -1.90
N ASP A 278 -7.00 -1.39 -2.25
CA ASP A 278 -7.55 -1.85 -3.51
C ASP A 278 -7.66 -0.72 -4.55
N LYS A 279 -6.75 0.27 -4.47
CA LYS A 279 -6.72 1.45 -5.33
C LYS A 279 -5.39 1.49 -6.10
N PRO A 280 -5.39 1.65 -7.42
CA PRO A 280 -4.17 1.58 -8.23
C PRO A 280 -3.27 2.83 -8.11
N ASN A 281 -3.73 3.89 -7.44
CA ASN A 281 -2.98 5.12 -7.24
C ASN A 281 -3.40 5.83 -5.95
N ASP A 282 -2.62 6.83 -5.55
CA ASP A 282 -2.74 7.47 -4.24
C ASP A 282 -3.71 8.66 -4.22
N ASN A 283 -4.39 8.96 -5.33
CA ASN A 283 -5.17 10.21 -5.47
C ASN A 283 -6.34 10.32 -4.49
N LEU A 284 -6.85 9.20 -3.96
CA LEU A 284 -8.06 9.16 -3.12
C LEU A 284 -7.84 8.36 -1.84
N VAL A 285 -6.61 8.35 -1.32
CA VAL A 285 -6.15 7.35 -0.36
C VAL A 285 -5.92 7.94 1.04
N LEU A 286 -5.75 9.26 1.16
CA LEU A 286 -5.32 9.86 2.43
C LEU A 286 -6.29 9.59 3.58
N LYS A 287 -7.60 9.51 3.30
CA LYS A 287 -8.59 9.27 4.34
C LYS A 287 -8.34 7.91 5.01
N GLU A 288 -8.21 6.85 4.23
CA GLU A 288 -7.96 5.51 4.73
C GLU A 288 -6.63 5.40 5.47
N VAL A 289 -5.60 6.12 5.03
CA VAL A 289 -4.30 6.20 5.72
C VAL A 289 -4.44 6.87 7.10
N LEU A 290 -5.21 7.96 7.19
CA LEU A 290 -5.47 8.63 8.47
C LEU A 290 -6.33 7.76 9.40
N ASP A 291 -7.28 7.02 8.86
CA ASP A 291 -8.14 6.10 9.63
C ASP A 291 -7.31 4.92 10.19
N GLU A 292 -6.41 4.32 9.38
CA GLU A 292 -5.47 3.30 9.85
C GLU A 292 -4.55 3.84 10.97
N LEU A 293 -4.04 5.07 10.83
CA LEU A 293 -3.24 5.70 11.89
C LEU A 293 -4.04 5.86 13.18
N ARG A 294 -5.27 6.37 13.10
CA ARG A 294 -6.14 6.54 14.27
C ARG A 294 -6.40 5.21 14.98
N GLU A 295 -6.68 4.16 14.23
CA GLU A 295 -6.87 2.81 14.77
C GLU A 295 -5.59 2.33 15.47
N ASN A 296 -4.44 2.44 14.79
CA ASN A 296 -3.15 2.01 15.33
C ASN A 296 -2.79 2.77 16.61
N PHE A 297 -3.03 4.09 16.65
CA PHE A 297 -2.80 4.88 17.86
C PHE A 297 -3.78 4.54 18.97
N THR A 298 -5.06 4.30 18.65
CA THR A 298 -6.04 3.89 19.66
C THR A 298 -5.59 2.59 20.33
N LEU A 299 -5.24 1.58 19.53
CA LEU A 299 -4.71 0.30 20.02
C LEU A 299 -3.38 0.47 20.78
N LEU A 300 -2.47 1.31 20.29
CA LEU A 300 -1.21 1.60 20.97
C LEU A 300 -1.44 2.24 22.34
N LEU A 301 -2.37 3.19 22.46
CA LEU A 301 -2.67 3.85 23.74
C LEU A 301 -3.31 2.86 24.74
N GLU A 302 -4.17 1.95 24.27
CA GLU A 302 -4.68 0.84 25.09
C GLU A 302 -3.53 -0.05 25.59
N MET A 303 -2.61 -0.44 24.70
CA MET A 303 -1.45 -1.24 25.05
C MET A 303 -0.49 -0.52 26.00
N ILE A 304 -0.27 0.79 25.83
CA ILE A 304 0.51 1.61 26.76
C ILE A 304 -0.15 1.58 28.14
N LYS A 305 -1.48 1.64 28.21
CA LYS A 305 -2.20 1.59 29.49
C LYS A 305 -2.03 0.26 30.19
N GLU A 306 -2.11 -0.83 29.46
CA GLU A 306 -2.04 -2.18 30.03
C GLU A 306 -0.61 -2.62 30.32
N TYR A 307 0.31 -2.41 29.37
CA TYR A 307 1.66 -3.00 29.39
C TYR A 307 2.80 -1.99 29.46
N GLY A 308 2.58 -0.73 29.05
CA GLY A 308 3.66 0.24 28.93
C GLY A 308 4.27 0.66 30.27
N GLU A 309 5.59 0.83 30.30
CA GLU A 309 6.30 1.42 31.43
C GLU A 309 6.03 2.93 31.50
N ARG A 310 5.94 3.59 30.33
CA ARG A 310 5.65 5.03 30.22
C ARG A 310 4.18 5.30 29.93
N LYS A 311 3.47 5.93 30.86
CA LYS A 311 2.06 6.33 30.71
C LYS A 311 1.90 7.73 30.10
N ASN A 312 2.48 7.96 28.92
CA ASN A 312 2.67 9.28 28.31
C ASN A 312 1.65 9.64 27.19
N TYR A 313 0.38 9.27 27.34
CA TYR A 313 -0.66 9.46 26.30
C TYR A 313 -0.77 10.90 25.79
N LYS A 314 -0.81 11.88 26.72
CA LYS A 314 -0.93 13.30 26.37
C LYS A 314 0.27 13.80 25.55
N GLU A 315 1.46 13.25 25.81
CA GLU A 315 2.67 13.57 25.05
C GLU A 315 2.53 13.08 23.60
N ILE A 316 2.16 11.81 23.42
CA ILE A 316 1.96 11.20 22.10
C ILE A 316 0.89 11.97 21.30
N GLU A 317 -0.27 12.24 21.91
CA GLU A 317 -1.34 13.01 21.25
C GLU A 317 -0.87 14.41 20.82
N GLN A 318 -0.11 15.10 21.66
CA GLN A 318 0.43 16.42 21.34
C GLN A 318 1.46 16.36 20.22
N MET A 319 2.32 15.35 20.21
CA MET A 319 3.31 15.15 19.14
C MET A 319 2.62 14.90 17.81
N LEU A 320 1.59 14.05 17.77
CA LEU A 320 0.84 13.75 16.54
C LEU A 320 0.09 14.96 15.98
N LYS A 321 -0.49 15.81 16.85
CA LYS A 321 -1.13 17.06 16.42
C LYS A 321 -0.16 18.06 15.78
N LYS A 322 1.11 18.03 16.20
CA LYS A 322 2.17 18.91 15.70
C LYS A 322 2.95 18.32 14.52
N ALA A 323 2.75 17.03 14.23
CA ALA A 323 3.48 16.31 13.20
C ALA A 323 3.27 16.94 11.81
N ILE A 324 4.34 16.98 11.02
CA ILE A 324 4.26 17.34 9.60
C ILE A 324 4.15 16.05 8.80
N TYR A 325 3.09 15.93 8.01
CA TYR A 325 2.85 14.77 7.15
C TYR A 325 3.46 15.02 5.78
N ILE A 326 4.40 14.20 5.35
CA ILE A 326 5.16 14.38 4.11
C ILE A 326 4.79 13.25 3.15
N LEU A 327 4.10 13.58 2.06
CA LEU A 327 3.50 12.61 1.15
C LEU A 327 4.10 12.68 -0.25
N ASP A 328 4.10 11.54 -0.95
CA ASP A 328 4.53 11.51 -2.34
C ASP A 328 3.68 12.39 -3.26
N SER A 329 4.22 12.71 -4.43
CA SER A 329 3.50 13.39 -5.49
C SER A 329 2.26 12.67 -6.01
N GLY A 330 2.16 11.34 -5.82
CA GLY A 330 0.94 10.58 -6.02
C GLY A 330 -0.27 11.14 -5.24
N TYR A 331 -0.03 11.74 -4.07
CA TYR A 331 -1.08 12.28 -3.21
C TYR A 331 -1.61 13.66 -3.63
N PHE A 332 -1.02 14.32 -4.64
CA PHE A 332 -1.41 15.68 -5.05
C PHE A 332 -2.72 15.69 -5.85
N SER A 333 -3.85 15.50 -5.16
CA SER A 333 -5.22 15.52 -5.68
C SER A 333 -6.09 16.54 -4.94
N ASN A 334 -7.30 16.84 -5.45
CA ASN A 334 -8.20 17.74 -4.72
C ASN A 334 -8.68 17.06 -3.44
N GLU A 335 -9.03 15.78 -3.56
CA GLU A 335 -9.65 14.97 -2.53
C GLU A 335 -8.74 14.74 -1.33
N ASN A 336 -7.44 14.46 -1.57
CA ASN A 336 -6.48 14.34 -0.49
C ASN A 336 -6.20 15.68 0.18
N LEU A 337 -6.08 16.78 -0.57
CA LEU A 337 -5.87 18.11 0.01
C LEU A 337 -7.07 18.54 0.86
N GLU A 338 -8.29 18.32 0.37
CA GLU A 338 -9.52 18.54 1.14
C GLU A 338 -9.56 17.66 2.40
N THR A 339 -9.14 16.39 2.28
CA THR A 339 -9.06 15.48 3.43
C THR A 339 -8.06 15.98 4.47
N ALA A 340 -6.90 16.47 4.04
CA ALA A 340 -5.91 17.06 4.94
C ALA A 340 -6.47 18.30 5.66
N ASP A 341 -7.09 19.23 4.93
CA ASP A 341 -7.69 20.46 5.52
C ASP A 341 -8.84 20.12 6.49
N LYS A 342 -9.75 19.19 6.12
CA LYS A 342 -10.87 18.76 6.98
C LYS A 342 -10.43 18.12 8.29
N ASN A 343 -9.26 17.48 8.30
CA ASN A 343 -8.73 16.77 9.48
C ASN A 343 -7.61 17.56 10.19
N ASP A 344 -7.42 18.84 9.83
CA ASP A 344 -6.38 19.72 10.39
C ASP A 344 -4.96 19.12 10.33
N ILE A 345 -4.66 18.45 9.21
CA ILE A 345 -3.37 17.79 9.00
C ILE A 345 -2.40 18.76 8.34
N ASN A 346 -1.26 19.03 9.01
CA ASN A 346 -0.17 19.80 8.43
C ASN A 346 0.59 18.97 7.38
N ALA A 347 0.05 18.92 6.16
CA ALA A 347 0.63 18.15 5.07
C ALA A 347 1.62 18.97 4.21
N LEU A 348 2.62 18.26 3.67
CA LEU A 348 3.50 18.65 2.58
C LEU A 348 3.35 17.62 1.46
N ILE A 349 2.64 18.00 0.40
CA ILE A 349 2.35 17.13 -0.75
C ILE A 349 2.99 17.73 -1.99
N MET A 350 4.00 17.06 -2.54
CA MET A 350 4.76 17.58 -3.68
C MET A 350 3.93 17.55 -4.98
N PRO A 351 3.68 18.67 -5.66
CA PRO A 351 3.04 18.63 -6.97
C PRO A 351 3.94 17.94 -7.99
N LYS A 352 3.39 16.99 -8.77
CA LYS A 352 4.13 16.24 -9.81
C LYS A 352 4.90 17.14 -10.77
N GLY A 353 4.31 18.27 -11.16
CA GLY A 353 4.97 19.24 -12.05
C GLY A 353 6.24 19.84 -11.45
N ILE A 354 6.21 20.19 -10.16
CA ILE A 354 7.38 20.75 -9.45
C ILE A 354 8.45 19.67 -9.27
N SER A 355 8.05 18.46 -8.82
CA SER A 355 8.97 17.32 -8.68
C SER A 355 9.72 17.03 -10.00
N LYS A 356 8.99 16.98 -11.11
CA LYS A 356 9.57 16.76 -12.44
C LYS A 356 10.54 17.88 -12.83
N GLN A 357 10.16 19.14 -12.60
CA GLN A 357 11.03 20.30 -12.88
C GLN A 357 12.34 20.21 -12.08
N LEU A 358 12.27 19.93 -10.77
CA LEU A 358 13.46 19.79 -9.92
C LEU A 358 14.37 18.64 -10.36
N ASN A 359 13.79 17.50 -10.74
CA ASN A 359 14.54 16.35 -11.26
C ASN A 359 15.19 16.69 -12.62
N ASP A 360 14.46 17.35 -13.52
CA ASP A 360 15.00 17.78 -14.80
C ASP A 360 16.18 18.74 -14.62
N ILE A 361 16.08 19.73 -13.73
CA ILE A 361 17.19 20.65 -13.37
C ILE A 361 18.39 19.86 -12.83
N TYR A 362 18.16 18.94 -11.90
CA TYR A 362 19.22 18.09 -11.35
C TYR A 362 19.93 17.30 -12.46
N ARG A 363 19.17 16.66 -13.35
CA ARG A 363 19.74 15.86 -14.45
C ARG A 363 20.54 16.70 -15.42
N VAL A 364 20.08 17.91 -15.76
CA VAL A 364 20.81 18.85 -16.62
C VAL A 364 22.12 19.27 -15.96
N ASN A 365 22.08 19.69 -14.69
CA ASN A 365 23.27 20.12 -13.96
C ASN A 365 24.33 19.02 -13.80
N ASN A 366 23.92 17.75 -13.86
CA ASN A 366 24.81 16.59 -13.78
C ASN A 366 25.13 15.97 -15.15
N GLY A 367 24.75 16.61 -16.27
CA GLY A 367 25.01 16.09 -17.62
C GLY A 367 24.26 14.79 -17.97
N LEU A 368 23.23 14.43 -17.20
CA LEU A 368 22.39 13.24 -17.40
C LEU A 368 21.19 13.48 -18.35
N LYS A 369 21.03 14.73 -18.79
CA LYS A 369 19.99 15.18 -19.70
C LYS A 369 20.44 16.50 -20.32
N GLU A 370 20.21 16.68 -21.61
CA GLU A 370 20.42 17.98 -22.25
C GLU A 370 19.31 18.95 -21.85
N ALA A 371 19.65 20.24 -21.74
CA ALA A 371 18.66 21.28 -21.55
C ALA A 371 17.72 21.30 -22.78
N PRO A 372 16.40 21.51 -22.60
CA PRO A 372 15.48 21.53 -23.73
C PRO A 372 15.89 22.61 -24.74
N CYS A 373 16.20 22.19 -25.98
CA CYS A 373 16.48 23.11 -27.08
C CYS A 373 15.17 23.78 -27.52
N ILE A 374 15.14 25.12 -27.50
CA ILE A 374 13.92 25.89 -27.79
C ILE A 374 13.66 25.97 -29.30
N GLU A 375 14.71 25.84 -30.12
CA GLU A 375 14.63 25.90 -31.59
C GLU A 375 13.79 24.74 -32.15
N GLU A 376 13.83 23.57 -31.49
CA GLU A 376 13.08 22.36 -31.85
C GLU A 376 11.63 22.33 -31.35
N LEU A 377 11.22 23.31 -30.53
CA LEU A 377 9.86 23.37 -30.00
C LEU A 377 8.92 24.10 -30.96
N GLU A 378 7.81 23.45 -31.33
CA GLU A 378 6.72 24.04 -32.11
C GLU A 378 5.96 25.13 -31.33
N LYS A 379 5.72 24.93 -30.02
CA LYS A 379 5.03 25.89 -29.14
C LYS A 379 5.44 25.77 -27.68
N ILE A 380 5.76 26.89 -27.04
CA ILE A 380 6.00 26.98 -25.60
C ILE A 380 4.65 27.00 -24.87
N SER A 381 4.35 25.94 -24.13
CA SER A 381 3.14 25.81 -23.31
C SER A 381 3.38 26.03 -21.81
N LYS A 382 2.29 26.06 -21.02
CA LYS A 382 2.30 26.24 -19.55
C LYS A 382 3.19 25.26 -18.78
N LYS A 383 3.60 24.13 -19.40
CA LYS A 383 4.46 23.10 -18.79
C LYS A 383 5.91 23.56 -18.61
N TYR A 384 6.35 24.55 -19.40
CA TYR A 384 7.69 25.10 -19.33
C TYR A 384 7.80 26.30 -18.38
N PHE A 385 6.70 26.69 -17.72
CA PHE A 385 6.71 27.75 -16.73
C PHE A 385 7.05 27.15 -15.37
N GLU A 386 8.07 27.70 -14.74
CA GLU A 386 8.43 27.33 -13.38
C GLU A 386 7.48 28.02 -12.42
N LYS A 387 6.87 27.24 -11.53
CA LYS A 387 5.97 27.80 -10.53
C LYS A 387 6.80 28.34 -9.37
N GLY A 388 6.41 29.51 -8.87
CA GLY A 388 6.95 30.12 -7.68
C GLY A 388 5.82 30.62 -6.77
N ASN A 389 6.19 31.09 -5.58
CA ASN A 389 5.25 31.63 -4.61
C ASN A 389 4.49 32.85 -5.19
N ASN A 390 3.24 32.65 -5.61
CA ASN A 390 2.40 33.63 -6.31
C ASN A 390 3.04 34.25 -7.56
N LYS A 391 3.94 33.52 -8.21
CA LYS A 391 4.60 33.95 -9.44
C LYS A 391 4.89 32.74 -10.34
N ILE A 392 5.09 32.99 -11.63
CA ILE A 392 5.63 31.99 -12.54
C ILE A 392 6.81 32.59 -13.30
N THR A 393 7.83 31.78 -13.58
CA THR A 393 8.97 32.17 -14.41
C THR A 393 8.82 31.51 -15.77
N CYS A 394 8.97 32.27 -16.87
CA CYS A 394 8.93 31.71 -18.23
C CYS A 394 10.34 31.26 -18.67
N LEU A 395 10.47 30.64 -19.86
CA LEU A 395 11.80 30.23 -20.37
C LEU A 395 12.75 31.42 -20.62
N ASN A 396 12.23 32.65 -20.79
CA ASN A 396 13.06 33.85 -20.91
C ASN A 396 13.62 34.33 -19.55
N GLY A 397 13.35 33.63 -18.45
CA GLY A 397 13.74 34.05 -17.10
C GLY A 397 12.87 35.19 -16.52
N GLU A 398 11.94 35.73 -17.30
CA GLU A 398 11.02 36.78 -16.83
C GLU A 398 10.08 36.26 -15.75
N ILE A 399 9.87 37.07 -14.71
CA ILE A 399 9.01 36.76 -13.57
C ILE A 399 7.63 37.39 -13.80
N LEU A 400 6.62 36.54 -13.88
CA LEU A 400 5.23 36.94 -14.05
C LEU A 400 4.51 36.88 -12.71
N PRO A 401 4.11 38.03 -12.12
CA PRO A 401 3.39 38.03 -10.85
C PRO A 401 1.93 37.63 -11.05
N LEU A 402 1.33 37.02 -10.02
CA LEU A 402 -0.11 36.84 -9.92
C LEU A 402 -0.77 38.23 -9.85
N LYS A 403 -1.60 38.59 -10.84
CA LYS A 403 -2.26 39.90 -10.88
C LYS A 403 -3.69 39.86 -10.35
N ASN A 404 -4.45 38.82 -10.69
CA ASN A 404 -5.82 38.66 -10.19
C ASN A 404 -6.20 37.18 -10.06
N ILE A 405 -7.20 36.96 -9.20
CA ILE A 405 -7.84 35.67 -8.97
C ILE A 405 -9.31 35.86 -9.34
N LYS A 406 -9.80 35.09 -10.32
CA LYS A 406 -11.20 35.14 -10.75
C LYS A 406 -11.96 33.94 -10.24
N GLU A 407 -13.16 34.16 -9.73
CA GLU A 407 -14.09 33.08 -9.43
C GLU A 407 -14.61 32.45 -10.72
N ILE A 408 -14.95 31.18 -10.64
CA ILE A 408 -15.44 30.42 -11.79
C ILE A 408 -16.81 29.88 -11.43
N ASN A 409 -17.78 30.10 -12.31
CA ASN A 409 -19.04 29.39 -12.23
C ASN A 409 -18.92 28.05 -12.97
N SER A 410 -18.70 26.96 -12.23
CA SER A 410 -18.54 25.62 -12.79
C SER A 410 -19.48 24.62 -12.11
N LYS A 411 -19.75 23.48 -12.76
CA LYS A 411 -20.47 22.36 -12.14
C LYS A 411 -19.73 21.87 -10.87
N TYR A 412 -18.41 21.80 -10.93
CA TYR A 412 -17.56 21.45 -9.78
C TYR A 412 -17.74 22.44 -8.62
N ASN A 413 -17.67 23.75 -8.88
CA ASN A 413 -17.85 24.76 -7.83
C ASN A 413 -19.25 24.75 -7.22
N ARG A 414 -20.28 24.39 -7.99
CA ARG A 414 -21.64 24.19 -7.45
C ARG A 414 -21.72 23.00 -6.49
N GLN A 415 -20.92 21.95 -6.71
CA GLN A 415 -20.84 20.79 -5.82
C GLN A 415 -19.97 21.04 -4.58
N HIS A 416 -19.00 21.95 -4.68
CA HIS A 416 -18.04 22.27 -3.62
C HIS A 416 -18.20 23.70 -3.05
N ASN A 417 -19.40 24.28 -3.16
CA ASN A 417 -19.69 25.65 -2.71
C ASN A 417 -19.69 25.83 -1.18
N SER A 418 -19.58 24.73 -0.44
CA SER A 418 -19.58 24.72 1.03
C SER A 418 -18.33 25.36 1.64
N ASN A 419 -17.20 25.35 0.92
CA ASN A 419 -15.96 25.96 1.39
C ASN A 419 -15.18 26.60 0.22
N PRO A 420 -14.92 27.92 0.25
CA PRO A 420 -14.16 28.62 -0.79
C PRO A 420 -12.75 28.06 -1.05
N LYS A 421 -12.14 27.38 -0.07
CA LYS A 421 -10.85 26.70 -0.25
C LYS A 421 -10.93 25.54 -1.26
N TYR A 422 -12.08 24.88 -1.35
CA TYR A 422 -12.28 23.68 -2.17
C TYR A 422 -12.73 24.04 -3.60
N MET A 423 -13.14 25.29 -3.82
CA MET A 423 -13.58 25.78 -5.12
C MET A 423 -12.41 26.02 -6.07
N GLU A 424 -12.62 25.75 -7.36
CA GLU A 424 -11.73 26.15 -8.43
C GLU A 424 -11.77 27.66 -8.65
N ARG A 425 -10.58 28.24 -8.81
CA ARG A 425 -10.38 29.63 -9.17
C ARG A 425 -9.42 29.74 -10.34
N SER A 426 -9.51 30.87 -11.02
CA SER A 426 -8.74 31.22 -12.20
C SER A 426 -7.61 32.16 -11.76
N TYR A 427 -6.40 31.62 -11.60
CA TYR A 427 -5.21 32.36 -11.19
C TYR A 427 -4.50 32.92 -12.43
N ASN A 428 -4.47 34.24 -12.57
CA ASN A 428 -4.03 34.90 -13.79
C ASN A 428 -2.70 35.62 -13.60
N TYR A 429 -1.72 35.18 -14.37
CA TYR A 429 -0.38 35.74 -14.43
C TYR A 429 -0.21 36.50 -15.74
N TYR A 430 0.50 37.62 -15.72
CA TYR A 430 0.66 38.48 -16.88
C TYR A 430 2.14 38.67 -17.18
N CYS A 431 2.48 38.60 -18.46
CA CYS A 431 3.81 38.95 -18.93
C CYS A 431 3.96 40.46 -18.95
N LEU A 432 5.05 40.96 -18.36
CA LEU A 432 5.26 42.39 -18.16
C LEU A 432 5.88 43.08 -19.40
N SER A 433 6.58 42.33 -20.26
CA SER A 433 7.22 42.87 -21.47
C SER A 433 7.23 41.83 -22.60
N HIS A 434 6.58 42.15 -23.73
CA HIS A 434 6.47 41.28 -24.90
C HIS A 434 7.13 41.82 -26.17
N SER A 435 7.46 43.11 -26.21
CA SER A 435 7.93 43.79 -27.41
C SER A 435 9.31 43.32 -27.88
N SER A 436 10.17 42.86 -26.98
CA SER A 436 11.53 42.38 -27.26
C SER A 436 11.79 40.91 -26.86
N CYS A 437 10.73 40.14 -26.58
CA CYS A 437 10.88 38.76 -26.14
C CYS A 437 11.31 37.85 -27.32
N PRO A 438 12.45 37.14 -27.22
CA PRO A 438 12.95 36.27 -28.30
C PRO A 438 12.02 35.08 -28.59
N PHE A 439 11.06 34.80 -27.70
CA PHE A 439 10.12 33.70 -27.82
C PHE A 439 8.71 34.13 -28.21
N LYS A 440 8.51 35.40 -28.62
CA LYS A 440 7.17 35.97 -28.88
C LYS A 440 6.34 35.11 -29.84
N GLU A 441 6.93 34.68 -30.95
CA GLU A 441 6.22 33.90 -32.00
C GLU A 441 5.83 32.49 -31.55
N LYS A 442 6.62 31.88 -30.67
CA LYS A 442 6.41 30.51 -30.17
C LYS A 442 5.66 30.44 -28.83
N CYS A 443 5.50 31.56 -28.12
CA CYS A 443 4.90 31.58 -26.78
C CYS A 443 3.37 31.46 -26.82
N SER A 444 2.80 30.75 -25.84
CA SER A 444 1.35 30.78 -25.57
C SER A 444 0.87 32.08 -24.91
N CYS A 445 1.79 32.94 -24.50
CA CYS A 445 1.52 34.26 -23.96
C CYS A 445 1.34 35.20 -25.17
N GLY A 446 0.14 35.77 -25.36
CA GLY A 446 -0.18 36.66 -26.49
C GLY A 446 0.55 38.01 -26.42
N ASP A 447 -0.05 39.11 -26.87
CA ASP A 447 0.59 40.45 -26.87
C ASP A 447 0.72 41.10 -25.46
N GLY A 448 0.98 40.32 -24.40
CA GLY A 448 1.10 40.80 -23.01
C GLY A 448 -0.22 41.12 -22.30
N VAL A 449 -1.34 41.19 -23.02
CA VAL A 449 -2.69 41.42 -22.46
C VAL A 449 -3.37 40.12 -22.03
N THR A 450 -3.10 39.01 -22.72
CA THR A 450 -3.72 37.71 -22.43
C THR A 450 -3.06 37.06 -21.21
N PRO A 451 -3.80 36.80 -20.12
CA PRO A 451 -3.21 36.17 -18.95
C PRO A 451 -2.87 34.69 -19.20
N ILE A 452 -1.77 34.26 -18.60
CA ILE A 452 -1.51 32.84 -18.38
C ILE A 452 -2.38 32.42 -17.20
N ASN A 453 -3.44 31.68 -17.53
CA ASN A 453 -4.39 31.21 -16.56
C ASN A 453 -4.05 29.81 -16.02
N TYR A 454 -4.05 29.63 -14.69
CA TYR A 454 -4.14 28.32 -14.07
C TYR A 454 -5.50 28.19 -13.38
N ARG A 455 -6.34 27.29 -13.89
CA ARG A 455 -7.58 26.89 -13.24
C ARG A 455 -7.31 25.73 -12.30
N ILE A 456 -7.33 26.00 -11.00
CA ILE A 456 -7.05 25.02 -9.93
C ILE A 456 -7.83 25.42 -8.68
N THR A 457 -7.98 24.48 -7.74
CA THR A 457 -8.55 24.78 -6.41
C THR A 457 -7.62 25.66 -5.60
N THR A 458 -8.18 26.41 -4.65
CA THR A 458 -7.40 27.26 -3.74
C THR A 458 -6.38 26.43 -2.94
N LEU A 459 -6.76 25.26 -2.43
CA LEU A 459 -5.83 24.35 -1.75
C LEU A 459 -4.66 23.91 -2.62
N LYS A 460 -4.89 23.58 -3.91
CA LYS A 460 -3.79 23.22 -4.83
C LYS A 460 -2.85 24.38 -5.07
N HIS A 461 -3.39 25.60 -5.22
CA HIS A 461 -2.59 26.82 -5.37
C HIS A 461 -1.73 27.08 -4.13
N GLU A 462 -2.32 27.01 -2.94
CA GLU A 462 -1.61 27.17 -1.67
C GLU A 462 -0.51 26.12 -1.49
N MET A 463 -0.79 24.85 -1.79
CA MET A 463 0.21 23.78 -1.70
C MET A 463 1.34 23.96 -2.72
N ILE A 464 1.04 24.40 -3.95
CA ILE A 464 2.06 24.79 -4.93
C ILE A 464 2.94 25.91 -4.37
N ASN A 465 2.34 26.97 -3.82
CA ASN A 465 3.09 28.07 -3.23
C ASN A 465 3.93 27.63 -2.02
N LYS A 466 3.44 26.68 -1.21
CA LYS A 466 4.18 26.06 -0.12
C LYS A 466 5.40 25.33 -0.69
N MET A 467 5.19 24.43 -1.66
CA MET A 467 6.23 23.59 -2.26
C MET A 467 7.18 24.30 -3.24
N THR A 468 7.08 25.63 -3.36
CA THR A 468 8.07 26.45 -4.10
C THR A 468 9.00 27.21 -3.16
N GLN A 469 8.76 27.19 -1.85
CA GLN A 469 9.62 27.85 -0.87
C GLN A 469 10.71 26.89 -0.38
N LYS A 470 11.97 27.36 -0.34
CA LYS A 470 13.15 26.58 0.05
C LYS A 470 13.00 25.86 1.40
N ARG A 471 12.37 26.51 2.39
CA ARG A 471 12.15 25.91 3.72
C ARG A 471 11.35 24.60 3.68
N TYR A 472 10.29 24.54 2.87
CA TYR A 472 9.45 23.35 2.78
C TYR A 472 10.08 22.28 1.87
N LEU A 473 10.80 22.70 0.83
CA LEU A 473 11.60 21.78 0.01
C LEU A 473 12.70 21.08 0.82
N THR A 474 13.30 21.79 1.77
CA THR A 474 14.33 21.21 2.68
C THR A 474 13.73 20.14 3.58
N ILE A 475 12.57 20.43 4.21
CA ILE A 475 11.84 19.44 5.02
C ILE A 475 11.40 18.25 4.15
N TYR A 476 10.86 18.51 2.96
CA TYR A 476 10.40 17.47 2.05
C TYR A 476 11.53 16.53 1.62
N ALA A 477 12.76 17.04 1.46
CA ALA A 477 13.92 16.24 1.09
C ALA A 477 14.26 15.16 2.14
N GLU A 478 13.84 15.30 3.40
CA GLU A 478 13.99 14.26 4.41
C GLU A 478 13.22 12.99 4.06
N ARG A 479 12.17 13.07 3.22
CA ARG A 479 11.42 11.90 2.76
C ARG A 479 12.32 10.87 2.08
N PHE A 480 13.36 11.29 1.36
CA PHE A 480 14.27 10.33 0.70
C PHE A 480 15.05 9.45 1.69
N GLN A 481 15.10 9.82 2.98
CA GLN A 481 15.71 8.97 3.99
C GLN A 481 14.89 7.69 4.28
N THR A 482 13.60 7.64 3.89
CA THR A 482 12.73 6.46 4.05
C THR A 482 12.94 5.38 3.00
N GLU A 483 13.75 5.62 1.96
CA GLU A 483 14.07 4.61 0.94
C GLU A 483 14.59 3.29 1.53
N GLY A 484 15.24 3.34 2.70
CA GLY A 484 15.67 2.15 3.43
C GLY A 484 14.53 1.23 3.88
N VAL A 485 13.35 1.76 4.21
CA VAL A 485 12.17 0.96 4.62
C VAL A 485 11.59 0.24 3.40
N ASN A 486 11.36 0.97 2.32
CA ASN A 486 10.89 0.40 1.06
C ASN A 486 11.87 -0.63 0.50
N GLY A 487 13.17 -0.36 0.60
CA GLY A 487 14.23 -1.30 0.24
C GLY A 487 14.13 -2.59 1.06
N TYR A 488 13.90 -2.49 2.38
CA TYR A 488 13.69 -3.66 3.23
C TYR A 488 12.46 -4.48 2.82
N LEU A 489 11.34 -3.85 2.45
CA LEU A 489 10.14 -4.56 2.03
C LEU A 489 10.29 -5.19 0.64
N LYS A 490 10.94 -4.47 -0.29
CA LYS A 490 11.14 -4.89 -1.69
C LYS A 490 12.29 -5.88 -1.90
N ARG A 491 13.22 -5.96 -0.95
CA ARG A 491 14.38 -6.88 -0.89
C ARG A 491 15.16 -7.00 -2.21
N SER A 492 15.86 -8.12 -2.44
CA SER A 492 16.92 -8.22 -3.45
C SER A 492 16.44 -8.00 -4.88
N ASN A 493 15.18 -8.32 -5.15
CA ASN A 493 14.61 -8.23 -6.50
C ASN A 493 13.86 -6.90 -6.73
N GLY A 494 13.82 -6.01 -5.73
CA GLY A 494 13.22 -4.68 -5.83
C GLY A 494 11.69 -4.70 -5.98
N VAL A 495 11.04 -5.80 -5.60
CA VAL A 495 9.61 -6.09 -5.72
C VAL A 495 9.12 -6.77 -4.44
N LEU A 496 8.07 -6.24 -3.83
CA LEU A 496 7.40 -6.88 -2.71
C LEU A 496 6.40 -7.91 -3.25
N MET A 497 6.56 -9.18 -2.87
CA MET A 497 5.63 -10.26 -3.20
C MET A 497 5.05 -10.86 -1.92
N LEU A 498 3.73 -10.93 -1.84
CA LEU A 498 3.00 -11.37 -0.67
C LEU A 498 2.86 -12.91 -0.62
N LEU A 499 3.11 -13.48 0.56
CA LEU A 499 2.81 -14.85 0.96
C LEU A 499 1.31 -15.12 1.10
N GLY A 500 0.55 -14.11 1.55
CA GLY A 500 -0.86 -14.21 1.87
C GLY A 500 -1.71 -14.71 0.71
N SER A 501 -2.69 -15.58 1.00
CA SER A 501 -3.59 -16.21 0.01
C SER A 501 -4.95 -15.52 -0.15
N ASN A 502 -5.23 -14.53 0.68
CA ASN A 502 -6.40 -13.65 0.66
C ASN A 502 -6.05 -12.31 1.33
N LYS A 503 -6.98 -11.35 1.38
CA LYS A 503 -6.74 -10.02 1.98
C LYS A 503 -6.33 -10.10 3.45
N VAL A 504 -6.98 -10.93 4.26
CA VAL A 504 -6.65 -11.13 5.70
C VAL A 504 -5.21 -11.62 5.86
N ALA A 505 -4.82 -12.64 5.09
CA ALA A 505 -3.47 -13.20 5.11
C ALA A 505 -2.42 -12.18 4.69
N ALA A 506 -2.72 -11.36 3.68
CA ALA A 506 -1.83 -10.30 3.23
C ALA A 506 -1.68 -9.20 4.29
N THR A 507 -2.77 -8.77 4.93
CA THR A 507 -2.72 -7.81 6.04
C THR A 507 -1.90 -8.35 7.22
N ASN A 508 -2.12 -9.60 7.62
CA ASN A 508 -1.37 -10.25 8.68
C ASN A 508 0.12 -10.34 8.35
N GLU A 509 0.46 -10.66 7.10
CA GLU A 509 1.84 -10.67 6.63
C GLU A 509 2.49 -9.29 6.73
N ILE A 510 1.81 -8.21 6.31
CA ILE A 510 2.35 -6.84 6.41
C ILE A 510 2.63 -6.47 7.86
N ASN A 511 1.69 -6.74 8.77
CA ASN A 511 1.90 -6.51 10.20
C ASN A 511 3.12 -7.31 10.73
N ILE A 512 3.28 -8.57 10.33
CA ILE A 512 4.46 -9.37 10.70
C ILE A 512 5.75 -8.75 10.12
N ARG A 513 5.76 -8.36 8.85
CA ARG A 513 6.92 -7.70 8.21
C ARG A 513 7.31 -6.42 8.94
N ASN A 514 6.32 -5.63 9.36
CA ASN A 514 6.51 -4.36 10.07
C ASN A 514 7.04 -4.59 11.48
N ALA A 515 6.54 -5.62 12.18
CA ALA A 515 7.08 -6.05 13.47
C ALA A 515 8.56 -6.46 13.35
N ILE A 516 8.90 -7.28 12.35
CA ILE A 516 10.28 -7.71 12.10
C ILE A 516 11.19 -6.51 11.85
N TYR A 517 10.77 -5.60 10.97
CA TYR A 517 11.55 -4.41 10.64
C TYR A 517 11.83 -3.56 11.88
N ASN A 518 10.77 -3.19 12.62
CA ASN A 518 10.91 -2.35 13.79
C ASN A 518 11.75 -3.01 14.88
N THR A 519 11.63 -4.31 15.11
CA THR A 519 12.44 -5.03 16.10
C THR A 519 13.94 -5.00 15.73
N ILE A 520 14.29 -5.26 14.47
CA ILE A 520 15.68 -5.16 14.00
C ILE A 520 16.17 -3.71 14.10
N ARG A 521 15.35 -2.75 13.69
CA ARG A 521 15.68 -1.32 13.74
C ARG A 521 15.91 -0.83 15.16
N THR A 522 15.11 -1.30 16.11
CA THR A 522 15.25 -0.99 17.54
C THR A 522 16.60 -1.44 18.09
N ARG A 523 17.04 -2.67 17.75
CA ARG A 523 18.38 -3.15 18.13
C ARG A 523 19.46 -2.23 17.57
N ASN A 524 19.41 -1.94 16.27
CA ASN A 524 20.41 -1.10 15.61
C ASN A 524 20.43 0.34 16.18
N LEU A 525 19.30 0.85 16.65
CA LEU A 525 19.23 2.16 17.32
C LEU A 525 19.87 2.11 18.72
N LYS A 526 19.60 1.08 19.51
CA LYS A 526 20.23 0.90 20.83
C LYS A 526 21.75 0.80 20.72
N ASP A 527 22.24 0.03 19.76
CA ASP A 527 23.69 -0.13 19.50
C ASP A 527 24.38 1.18 19.02
N THR A 528 23.62 2.23 18.69
CA THR A 528 24.14 3.56 18.30
C THR A 528 23.95 4.64 19.37
N ILE A 529 23.12 4.37 20.39
CA ILE A 529 22.79 5.33 21.46
C ILE A 529 23.63 5.06 22.72
N TYR A 530 24.21 3.86 22.83
CA TYR A 530 25.28 3.50 23.76
C TYR A 530 26.59 3.35 23.01
#